data_AF-A0A7Y7CJH7-F1
#
_entry.id   AF-A0A7Y7CJH7-F1
#
_cell.length_a   1.000
_cell.length_b   1.000
_cell.length_c   1.000
_cell.angle_alpha   90.00
_cell.angle_beta   90.00
_cell.angle_gamma   90.00
#
_symmetry.space_group_name_H-M   'P 1'
#
loop_
_entity.id
_entity.type
_entity.pdbx_description
1 polymer ?
#
loop_
_entity_poly.entity_id
_entity_poly.type
_entity_poly.pdbx_seq_one_letter_code
_entity_poly.pdbx_strand_id
1 'polypeptide(L)'
;MSVKRSIEKLKPELAKEWHPTKNAPLSPSDVSVSSSKKVWWKCPQGDDHEWDAIVANRSKGIGCPICANQRVSPSNCLATVNPSLASEWHPTKNGELTPLDVLPSAARKVWWQCKVDTDHVWEAKLNNRHNGKGCPYCCNQRILPKSSLGAINPTLAEQWHPIKNGALTPFDVAPSANKKVWWKCPHGDDHEWTATINHRSTGTGCPFCNPVWSKAELRIYTELMLIFPDIKHRQKINGLEVDIFIPSINLGIEYDGYYWHRDKTEHDKTKTRKLTKDIYLVRIREEGVDSICNDEIWVKRNGLNKRTITKLLEFIQLKRALSSDIISAIHNYSTQESWQNTKQYKKLFAERKRAPADKSLSTLRPDLAAEWHPKKNGFLSPDQFTVSAAKKVWWQAKCGHEWEDTINHRNSGRGCPKCRYTRMSTTRRLNKNRQQMNLPLED
;
A
#
# COMPACT_ATOMS: atom_id res chain seq x y z
N MET A 1 7.25 42.88 74.46
CA MET A 1 6.61 41.55 74.34
C MET A 1 5.16 41.72 73.94
N SER A 2 4.75 41.34 72.72
CA SER A 2 3.34 41.36 72.29
C SER A 2 2.91 39.94 71.95
N VAL A 3 2.42 39.23 72.98
CA VAL A 3 1.86 37.86 72.95
C VAL A 3 0.40 37.87 72.41
N LYS A 4 -0.08 38.99 71.85
CA LYS A 4 -1.50 39.15 71.45
C LYS A 4 -1.86 38.53 70.10
N ARG A 5 -0.90 38.19 69.23
CA ARG A 5 -1.18 37.72 67.85
C ARG A 5 -0.38 36.48 67.40
N SER A 6 -0.01 35.60 68.33
CA SER A 6 0.74 34.36 68.02
C SER A 6 -0.11 33.33 67.26
N ILE A 7 0.56 32.41 66.55
CA ILE A 7 -0.12 31.30 65.84
C ILE A 7 -0.88 30.43 66.84
N GLU A 8 -0.24 30.04 67.94
CA GLU A 8 -0.86 29.18 68.98
C GLU A 8 -2.17 29.73 69.50
N LYS A 9 -2.24 31.05 69.74
CA LYS A 9 -3.43 31.70 70.31
C LYS A 9 -4.53 31.95 69.29
N LEU A 10 -4.19 32.41 68.08
CA LEU A 10 -5.17 32.84 67.08
C LEU A 10 -5.57 31.76 66.09
N LYS A 11 -4.73 30.74 65.90
CA LYS A 11 -4.91 29.63 64.96
C LYS A 11 -4.39 28.32 65.57
N PRO A 12 -5.01 27.80 66.65
CA PRO A 12 -4.54 26.60 67.35
C PRO A 12 -4.46 25.37 66.43
N GLU A 13 -5.39 25.22 65.48
CA GLU A 13 -5.33 24.14 64.49
C GLU A 13 -4.10 24.24 63.58
N LEU A 14 -3.67 25.46 63.24
CA LEU A 14 -2.45 25.68 62.47
C LEU A 14 -1.19 25.39 63.30
N ALA A 15 -1.22 25.66 64.60
CA ALA A 15 -0.12 25.34 65.51
C ALA A 15 0.14 23.83 65.60
N LYS A 16 -0.90 22.99 65.46
CA LYS A 16 -0.75 21.52 65.41
C LYS A 16 0.04 21.04 64.20
N GLU A 17 0.07 21.81 63.11
CA GLU A 17 0.86 21.51 61.91
C GLU A 17 2.31 22.05 62.00
N TRP A 18 2.72 22.66 63.12
CA TRP A 18 4.09 23.12 63.30
C TRP A 18 5.05 21.94 63.34
N HIS A 19 6.14 21.99 62.56
CA HIS A 19 7.10 20.89 62.55
C HIS A 19 7.78 20.74 63.92
N PRO A 20 7.84 19.53 64.52
CA PRO A 20 8.29 19.33 65.90
C PRO A 20 9.75 19.71 66.16
N THR A 21 10.65 19.50 65.17
CA THR A 21 12.10 19.69 65.36
C THR A 21 12.78 20.70 64.42
N LYS A 22 12.23 20.97 63.23
CA LYS A 22 12.90 21.78 62.18
C LYS A 22 12.80 23.30 62.33
N ASN A 23 12.12 23.78 63.37
CA ASN A 23 11.91 25.21 63.60
C ASN A 23 12.67 25.75 64.82
N ALA A 24 13.43 24.91 65.52
CA ALA A 24 14.18 25.33 66.70
C ALA A 24 15.09 26.55 66.37
N PRO A 25 15.12 27.59 67.22
CA PRO A 25 14.51 27.68 68.56
C PRO A 25 13.07 28.25 68.59
N LEU A 26 12.41 28.46 67.44
CA LEU A 26 11.08 29.08 67.38
C LEU A 26 9.96 28.08 67.69
N SER A 27 9.00 28.53 68.51
CA SER A 27 7.73 27.84 68.76
C SER A 27 6.53 28.58 68.12
N PRO A 28 5.36 27.94 67.99
CA PRO A 28 4.13 28.60 67.55
C PRO A 28 3.71 29.81 68.40
N SER A 29 4.17 29.88 69.65
CA SER A 29 3.91 30.98 70.57
C SER A 29 4.72 32.24 70.23
N ASP A 30 5.87 32.08 69.57
CA ASP A 30 6.84 33.16 69.27
C ASP A 30 6.55 33.89 67.95
N VAL A 31 5.68 33.35 67.12
CA VAL A 31 5.48 33.81 65.73
C VAL A 31 4.07 34.30 65.52
N SER A 32 3.92 35.50 64.93
CA SER A 32 2.61 36.05 64.61
C SER A 32 2.00 35.41 63.35
N VAL A 33 0.67 35.26 63.31
CA VAL A 33 -0.09 34.77 62.14
C VAL A 33 0.14 35.58 60.84
N SER A 34 0.62 36.82 60.94
CA SER A 34 0.93 37.70 59.79
C SER A 34 2.40 37.66 59.36
N SER A 35 3.22 36.83 60.01
CA SER A 35 4.66 36.78 59.80
C SER A 35 5.03 36.35 58.37
N SER A 36 6.01 37.02 57.78
CA SER A 36 6.63 36.63 56.51
C SER A 36 7.69 35.53 56.67
N LYS A 37 7.97 35.07 57.89
CA LYS A 37 8.96 33.99 58.13
C LYS A 37 8.53 32.71 57.43
N LYS A 38 9.51 32.07 56.77
CA LYS A 38 9.38 30.71 56.22
C LYS A 38 9.78 29.72 57.31
N VAL A 39 8.87 28.82 57.65
CA VAL A 39 9.05 27.79 58.70
C VAL A 39 8.61 26.45 58.14
N TRP A 40 9.06 25.38 58.78
CA TRP A 40 8.67 24.01 58.45
C TRP A 40 7.33 23.64 59.07
N TRP A 41 6.51 22.93 58.30
CA TRP A 41 5.21 22.40 58.67
C TRP A 41 5.21 20.89 58.49
N LYS A 42 4.41 20.20 59.29
CA LYS A 42 4.13 18.76 59.16
C LYS A 42 2.62 18.54 59.16
N CYS A 43 2.10 17.92 58.11
CA CYS A 43 0.67 17.64 57.99
C CYS A 43 0.35 16.36 58.78
N PRO A 44 -0.74 16.33 59.56
CA PRO A 44 -1.16 15.10 60.25
C PRO A 44 -1.69 14.01 59.31
N GLN A 45 -1.91 14.31 58.02
CA GLN A 45 -2.45 13.35 57.05
C GLN A 45 -1.40 12.38 56.50
N GLY A 46 -0.11 12.62 56.73
CA GLY A 46 0.96 11.73 56.27
C GLY A 46 2.29 12.07 56.92
N ASP A 47 3.04 11.05 57.32
CA ASP A 47 4.33 11.24 58.00
C ASP A 47 5.39 11.89 57.10
N ASP A 48 5.29 11.68 55.80
CA ASP A 48 6.15 12.25 54.77
C ASP A 48 5.71 13.67 54.35
N HIS A 49 4.64 14.21 54.93
CA HIS A 49 4.08 15.51 54.56
C HIS A 49 4.77 16.64 55.29
N GLU A 50 6.04 16.86 54.95
CA GLU A 50 6.85 17.93 55.53
C GLU A 50 7.21 18.97 54.46
N TRP A 51 6.94 20.24 54.74
CA TRP A 51 7.25 21.32 53.80
C TRP A 51 7.54 22.64 54.50
N ASP A 52 8.32 23.49 53.83
CA ASP A 52 8.58 24.85 54.24
C ASP A 52 7.59 25.82 53.57
N ALA A 53 6.97 26.71 54.36
CA ALA A 53 6.06 27.73 53.84
C ALA A 53 6.04 28.98 54.72
N ILE A 54 5.63 30.10 54.11
CA ILE A 54 5.47 31.39 54.80
C ILE A 54 4.25 31.32 55.73
N VAL A 55 4.42 31.75 56.98
CA VAL A 55 3.36 31.74 58.03
C VAL A 55 2.11 32.51 57.61
N ALA A 56 2.27 33.70 57.02
CA ALA A 56 1.14 34.51 56.55
C ALA A 56 0.30 33.79 55.47
N ASN A 57 0.94 33.02 54.58
CA ASN A 57 0.25 32.27 53.52
C ASN A 57 -0.53 31.08 54.09
N ARG A 58 0.08 30.37 55.05
CA ARG A 58 -0.57 29.31 55.80
C ARG A 58 -1.77 29.82 56.59
N SER A 59 -1.64 30.99 57.22
CA SER A 59 -2.73 31.63 57.97
C SER A 59 -3.89 32.10 57.08
N LYS A 60 -3.65 32.30 55.78
CA LYS A 60 -4.69 32.58 54.76
C LYS A 60 -5.38 31.30 54.24
N GLY A 61 -4.98 30.11 54.71
CA GLY A 61 -5.62 28.84 54.35
C GLY A 61 -4.92 28.05 53.24
N ILE A 62 -3.71 28.43 52.80
CA ILE A 62 -2.94 27.61 51.84
C ILE A 62 -2.51 26.33 52.54
N GLY A 63 -3.06 25.18 52.13
CA GLY A 63 -2.93 23.84 52.72
C GLY A 63 -1.56 23.14 52.55
N CYS A 64 -1.52 21.84 52.90
CA CYS A 64 -0.39 20.97 52.61
C CYS A 64 -0.25 20.77 51.09
N PRO A 65 0.90 21.08 50.47
CA PRO A 65 1.09 20.93 49.03
C PRO A 65 1.13 19.47 48.58
N ILE A 66 1.40 18.51 49.48
CA ILE A 66 1.43 17.08 49.18
C ILE A 66 0.01 16.52 49.11
N CYS A 67 -0.85 16.83 50.09
CA CYS A 67 -2.29 16.54 50.04
C CYS A 67 -2.96 17.13 48.79
N ALA A 68 -2.54 18.34 48.39
CA ALA A 68 -3.06 19.01 47.21
C ALA A 68 -2.47 18.50 45.88
N ASN A 69 -1.58 17.49 45.89
CA ASN A 69 -0.86 16.99 44.72
C ASN A 69 -0.14 18.11 43.94
N GLN A 70 0.45 19.05 44.67
CA GLN A 70 1.30 20.12 44.13
C GLN A 70 2.80 19.83 44.35
N ARG A 71 3.13 18.91 45.26
CA ARG A 71 4.50 18.43 45.53
C ARG A 71 4.50 16.90 45.61
N VAL A 72 5.50 16.28 44.98
CA VAL A 72 5.73 14.83 45.02
C VAL A 72 6.27 14.43 46.39
N SER A 73 5.82 13.29 46.88
CA SER A 73 6.20 12.67 48.15
C SER A 73 6.07 11.13 48.02
N PRO A 74 6.74 10.34 48.86
CA PRO A 74 6.60 8.88 48.83
C PRO A 74 5.14 8.38 48.85
N SER A 75 4.24 9.04 49.57
CA SER A 75 2.82 8.66 49.66
C SER A 75 1.97 8.98 48.43
N ASN A 76 2.39 9.89 47.54
CA ASN A 76 1.59 10.34 46.39
C ASN A 76 2.28 10.19 45.02
N CYS A 77 3.52 9.68 45.00
CA CYS A 77 4.24 9.41 43.75
C CYS A 77 3.57 8.31 42.92
N LEU A 78 3.94 8.23 41.63
CA LEU A 78 3.40 7.24 40.70
C LEU A 78 3.65 5.81 41.16
N ALA A 79 4.84 5.51 41.67
CA ALA A 79 5.20 4.18 42.15
C ALA A 79 4.23 3.68 43.23
N THR A 80 3.82 4.56 44.13
CA THR A 80 2.92 4.24 45.25
C THR A 80 1.45 4.24 44.83
N VAL A 81 1.01 5.26 44.09
CA VAL A 81 -0.41 5.44 43.74
C VAL A 81 -0.85 4.49 42.62
N ASN A 82 0.05 4.16 41.68
CA ASN A 82 -0.26 3.22 40.59
C ASN A 82 0.95 2.34 40.24
N PRO A 83 1.24 1.30 41.06
CA PRO A 83 2.37 0.40 40.86
C PRO A 83 2.33 -0.34 39.52
N SER A 84 1.12 -0.72 39.07
CA SER A 84 0.90 -1.39 37.78
C SER A 84 1.34 -0.49 36.62
N LEU A 85 0.96 0.79 36.62
CA LEU A 85 1.42 1.73 35.61
C LEU A 85 2.91 2.03 35.75
N ALA A 86 3.43 2.15 36.98
CA ALA A 86 4.87 2.34 37.23
C ALA A 86 5.71 1.19 36.66
N SER A 87 5.20 -0.04 36.64
CA SER A 87 5.89 -1.19 36.01
C SER A 87 6.05 -1.06 34.48
N GLU A 88 5.28 -0.19 33.84
CA GLU A 88 5.42 0.11 32.40
C GLU A 88 6.39 1.28 32.13
N TRP A 89 7.07 1.81 33.15
CA TRP A 89 8.09 2.84 32.98
C TRP A 89 9.23 2.31 32.12
N HIS A 90 9.63 3.06 31.09
CA HIS A 90 10.74 2.61 30.27
C HIS A 90 12.06 2.66 31.08
N PRO A 91 12.89 1.60 31.05
CA PRO A 91 14.05 1.46 31.95
C PRO A 91 15.14 2.51 31.75
N THR A 92 15.40 2.97 30.52
CA THR A 92 16.54 3.88 30.23
C THR A 92 16.19 5.19 29.52
N LYS A 93 15.01 5.32 28.89
CA LYS A 93 14.66 6.49 28.05
C LYS A 93 14.22 7.72 28.84
N ASN A 94 14.00 7.59 30.15
CA ASN A 94 13.57 8.70 31.01
C ASN A 94 14.75 9.37 31.78
N GLY A 95 16.00 8.99 31.47
CA GLY A 95 17.17 9.45 32.22
C GLY A 95 17.08 9.07 33.69
N GLU A 96 17.44 10.00 34.57
CA GLU A 96 17.39 9.83 36.03
C GLU A 96 15.96 9.88 36.62
N LEU A 97 14.94 10.22 35.82
CA LEU A 97 13.57 10.36 36.32
C LEU A 97 12.95 8.99 36.58
N THR A 98 12.51 8.75 37.82
CA THR A 98 11.87 7.51 38.24
C THR A 98 10.37 7.69 38.52
N PRO A 99 9.59 6.60 38.63
CA PRO A 99 8.22 6.67 39.12
C PRO A 99 8.06 7.23 40.54
N LEU A 100 9.14 7.35 41.32
CA LEU A 100 9.12 7.96 42.66
C LEU A 100 9.14 9.49 42.60
N ASP A 101 9.56 10.07 41.46
CA ASP A 101 9.82 11.51 41.31
C ASP A 101 8.66 12.27 40.66
N VAL A 102 7.53 11.60 40.40
CA VAL A 102 6.42 12.16 39.63
C VAL A 102 5.07 11.88 40.25
N LEU A 103 4.14 12.82 40.09
CA LEU A 103 2.73 12.61 40.38
C LEU A 103 2.04 11.93 39.19
N PRO A 104 1.11 10.98 39.43
CA PRO A 104 0.34 10.35 38.34
C PRO A 104 -0.45 11.35 37.49
N SER A 105 -0.90 12.45 38.08
CA SER A 105 -1.72 13.51 37.44
C SER A 105 -0.90 14.52 36.64
N ALA A 106 0.43 14.41 36.61
CA ALA A 106 1.27 15.37 35.90
C ALA A 106 1.02 15.34 34.38
N ALA A 107 1.11 16.50 33.72
CA ALA A 107 0.96 16.61 32.27
C ALA A 107 2.27 16.29 31.50
N ARG A 108 3.33 15.90 32.21
CA ARG A 108 4.64 15.59 31.63
C ARG A 108 4.56 14.34 30.76
N LYS A 109 5.22 14.40 29.59
CA LYS A 109 5.45 13.24 28.73
C LYS A 109 6.67 12.47 29.21
N VAL A 110 6.54 11.15 29.25
CA VAL A 110 7.62 10.20 29.57
C VAL A 110 7.51 9.01 28.62
N TRP A 111 8.58 8.24 28.54
CA TRP A 111 8.66 7.01 27.77
C TRP A 111 8.12 5.83 28.56
N TRP A 112 7.32 5.02 27.88
CA TRP A 112 6.69 3.82 28.40
C TRP A 112 7.10 2.61 27.57
N GLN A 113 7.11 1.45 28.21
CA GLN A 113 7.33 0.14 27.60
C GLN A 113 6.18 -0.79 27.97
N CYS A 114 5.60 -1.48 26.99
CA CYS A 114 4.45 -2.32 27.25
C CYS A 114 4.88 -3.59 27.99
N LYS A 115 4.10 -3.98 29.00
CA LYS A 115 4.29 -5.27 29.69
C LYS A 115 3.97 -6.50 28.84
N VAL A 116 3.19 -6.34 27.76
CA VAL A 116 2.77 -7.46 26.89
C VAL A 116 3.83 -7.74 25.83
N ASP A 117 4.43 -6.69 25.27
CA ASP A 117 5.46 -6.79 24.24
C ASP A 117 6.47 -5.65 24.46
N THR A 118 7.71 -6.01 24.79
CA THR A 118 8.76 -5.05 25.12
C THR A 118 9.19 -4.20 23.92
N ASP A 119 8.85 -4.58 22.69
CA ASP A 119 9.08 -3.78 21.49
C ASP A 119 8.11 -2.60 21.38
N HIS A 120 6.98 -2.65 22.08
CA HIS A 120 6.05 -1.55 22.16
C HIS A 120 6.60 -0.46 23.09
N VAL A 121 7.33 0.49 22.49
CA VAL A 121 7.87 1.66 23.18
C VAL A 121 7.21 2.93 22.66
N TRP A 122 6.70 3.78 23.56
CA TRP A 122 6.05 5.03 23.17
C TRP A 122 6.16 6.13 24.22
N GLU A 123 6.10 7.38 23.75
CA GLU A 123 5.99 8.55 24.61
C GLU A 123 4.51 8.92 24.83
N ALA A 124 4.12 9.16 26.08
CA ALA A 124 2.78 9.64 26.43
C ALA A 124 2.79 10.47 27.73
N LYS A 125 1.78 11.33 27.89
CA LYS A 125 1.57 12.11 29.13
C LYS A 125 1.19 11.19 30.29
N LEU A 126 1.77 11.43 31.47
CA LEU A 126 1.47 10.74 32.72
C LEU A 126 -0.02 10.69 33.03
N ASN A 127 -0.69 11.84 33.08
CA ASN A 127 -2.12 11.92 33.37
C ASN A 127 -3.00 11.14 32.39
N ASN A 128 -2.66 11.11 31.10
CA ASN A 128 -3.37 10.32 30.10
C ASN A 128 -3.27 8.82 30.40
N ARG A 129 -2.08 8.35 30.77
CA ARG A 129 -1.84 6.95 31.13
C ARG A 129 -2.53 6.58 32.43
N HIS A 130 -2.45 7.45 33.44
CA HIS A 130 -3.12 7.29 34.73
C HIS A 130 -4.64 7.20 34.58
N ASN A 131 -5.23 7.98 33.65
CA ASN A 131 -6.65 7.93 33.31
C ASN A 131 -7.04 6.76 32.38
N GLY A 132 -6.18 5.74 32.25
CA GLY A 132 -6.52 4.49 31.56
C GLY A 132 -6.16 4.40 30.08
N LYS A 133 -5.47 5.39 29.48
CA LYS A 133 -4.97 5.21 28.09
C LYS A 133 -3.82 4.20 28.08
N GLY A 134 -4.06 3.05 27.45
CA GLY A 134 -3.10 1.93 27.37
C GLY A 134 -2.07 2.04 26.24
N CYS A 135 -1.45 0.90 25.91
CA CYS A 135 -0.48 0.78 24.83
C CYS A 135 -1.12 1.00 23.45
N PRO A 136 -0.64 1.95 22.64
CA PRO A 136 -1.23 2.27 21.34
C PRO A 136 -0.99 1.19 20.28
N TYR A 137 0.02 0.33 20.47
CA TYR A 137 0.30 -0.76 19.55
C TYR A 137 -0.64 -1.97 19.80
N CYS A 138 -0.86 -2.32 21.07
CA CYS A 138 -1.79 -3.41 21.44
C CYS A 138 -3.23 -3.15 20.99
N CYS A 139 -3.67 -1.89 20.95
CA CYS A 139 -4.99 -1.51 20.46
C CYS A 139 -5.00 -1.13 18.96
N ASN A 140 -3.94 -1.45 18.21
CA ASN A 140 -3.80 -1.19 16.77
C ASN A 140 -3.96 0.29 16.36
N GLN A 141 -3.73 1.22 17.29
CA GLN A 141 -3.69 2.66 17.00
C GLN A 141 -2.33 3.10 16.41
N ARG A 142 -1.28 2.30 16.61
CA ARG A 142 0.05 2.47 16.03
C ARG A 142 0.60 1.15 15.55
N ILE A 143 1.48 1.20 14.55
CA ILE A 143 2.24 0.05 14.08
C ILE A 143 3.68 0.13 14.58
N LEU A 144 4.31 -1.02 14.76
CA LEU A 144 5.73 -1.09 15.03
C LEU A 144 6.53 -0.59 13.82
N PRO A 145 7.60 0.20 14.00
CA PRO A 145 8.42 0.70 12.89
C PRO A 145 8.93 -0.42 11.97
N LYS A 146 9.37 -1.55 12.55
CA LYS A 146 9.84 -2.74 11.82
C LYS A 146 8.75 -3.45 11.00
N SER A 147 7.49 -3.24 11.38
CA SER A 147 6.31 -3.85 10.74
C SER A 147 5.62 -2.92 9.75
N SER A 148 6.20 -1.74 9.52
CA SER A 148 5.67 -0.76 8.57
C SER A 148 5.92 -1.17 7.12
N LEU A 149 5.12 -0.61 6.20
CA LEU A 149 5.33 -0.76 4.76
C LEU A 149 6.72 -0.27 4.36
N GLY A 150 7.16 0.86 4.92
CA GLY A 150 8.47 1.43 4.68
C GLY A 150 9.61 0.48 5.04
N ALA A 151 9.50 -0.23 6.17
CA ALA A 151 10.51 -1.19 6.61
C ALA A 151 10.43 -2.52 5.86
N ILE A 152 9.23 -3.06 5.65
CA ILE A 152 9.03 -4.38 5.03
C ILE A 152 9.25 -4.34 3.51
N ASN A 153 8.85 -3.25 2.85
CA ASN A 153 8.96 -3.12 1.40
C ASN A 153 9.47 -1.72 0.97
N PRO A 154 10.78 -1.46 1.12
CA PRO A 154 11.39 -0.18 0.74
C PRO A 154 11.14 0.20 -0.73
N THR A 155 11.21 -0.76 -1.65
CA THR A 155 11.00 -0.51 -3.09
C THR A 155 9.58 -0.06 -3.43
N LEU A 156 8.59 -0.50 -2.64
CA LEU A 156 7.22 -0.03 -2.79
C LEU A 156 7.03 1.32 -2.08
N ALA A 157 7.70 1.54 -0.95
CA ALA A 157 7.70 2.82 -0.25
C ALA A 157 8.29 3.95 -1.09
N GLU A 158 9.28 3.68 -1.96
CA GLU A 158 9.79 4.65 -2.96
C GLU A 158 8.71 5.14 -3.93
N GLN A 159 7.65 4.35 -4.14
CA GLN A 159 6.53 4.72 -5.00
C GLN A 159 5.44 5.50 -4.25
N TRP A 160 5.65 5.78 -2.96
CA TRP A 160 4.73 6.60 -2.19
C TRP A 160 4.72 8.02 -2.74
N HIS A 161 3.53 8.58 -2.95
CA HIS A 161 3.47 9.93 -3.50
C HIS A 161 4.05 10.94 -2.49
N PRO A 162 4.96 11.85 -2.91
CA PRO A 162 5.71 12.71 -1.99
C PRO A 162 4.85 13.73 -1.23
N ILE A 163 3.75 14.22 -1.84
CA ILE A 163 2.95 15.33 -1.29
C ILE A 163 1.47 14.97 -1.04
N LYS A 164 0.83 14.20 -1.93
CA LYS A 164 -0.63 13.96 -1.92
C LYS A 164 -1.14 13.10 -0.75
N ASN A 165 -0.27 12.50 0.05
CA ASN A 165 -0.65 11.74 1.25
C ASN A 165 -0.57 12.58 2.55
N GLY A 166 -0.23 13.88 2.46
CA GLY A 166 -0.08 14.75 3.61
C GLY A 166 1.00 14.25 4.57
N ALA A 167 0.71 14.22 5.87
CA ALA A 167 1.65 13.75 6.90
C ALA A 167 1.79 12.22 6.98
N LEU A 168 1.00 11.45 6.22
CA LEU A 168 1.04 9.99 6.27
C LEU A 168 2.21 9.45 5.44
N THR A 169 3.11 8.72 6.09
CA THR A 169 4.29 8.12 5.46
C THR A 169 4.14 6.60 5.31
N PRO A 170 4.97 5.94 4.48
CA PRO A 170 5.07 4.48 4.44
C PRO A 170 5.43 3.85 5.79
N PHE A 171 6.04 4.61 6.71
CA PHE A 171 6.45 4.12 8.03
C PHE A 171 5.30 4.13 9.05
N ASP A 172 4.15 4.74 8.71
CA ASP A 172 2.97 4.84 9.58
C ASP A 172 1.90 3.78 9.26
N VAL A 173 2.08 2.98 8.21
CA VAL A 173 1.07 2.03 7.71
C VAL A 173 1.61 0.61 7.58
N ALA A 174 0.78 -0.39 7.89
CA ALA A 174 1.12 -1.79 7.67
C ALA A 174 0.96 -2.18 6.19
N PRO A 175 1.74 -3.13 5.65
CA PRO A 175 1.58 -3.62 4.28
C PRO A 175 0.18 -4.17 3.97
N SER A 176 -0.53 -4.69 4.98
CA SER A 176 -1.88 -5.26 4.86
C SER A 176 -3.01 -4.22 4.98
N ALA A 177 -2.69 -2.93 5.16
CA ALA A 177 -3.69 -1.91 5.36
C ALA A 177 -4.61 -1.75 4.13
N ASN A 178 -5.93 -1.69 4.36
CA ASN A 178 -6.94 -1.40 3.33
C ASN A 178 -7.07 0.10 2.99
N LYS A 179 -6.16 0.94 3.50
CA LYS A 179 -6.21 2.38 3.28
C LYS A 179 -5.79 2.72 1.85
N LYS A 180 -6.61 3.50 1.15
CA LYS A 180 -6.32 4.03 -0.19
C LYS A 180 -5.43 5.26 -0.08
N VAL A 181 -4.30 5.26 -0.78
CA VAL A 181 -3.29 6.31 -0.77
C VAL A 181 -2.84 6.62 -2.20
N TRP A 182 -2.19 7.77 -2.39
CA TRP A 182 -1.60 8.17 -3.64
C TRP A 182 -0.22 7.53 -3.83
N TRP A 183 0.05 7.10 -5.05
CA TRP A 183 1.31 6.52 -5.50
C TRP A 183 1.84 7.31 -6.69
N LYS A 184 3.16 7.36 -6.82
CA LYS A 184 3.87 7.92 -7.98
C LYS A 184 4.86 6.88 -8.49
N CYS A 185 4.83 6.61 -9.79
CA CYS A 185 5.77 5.67 -10.41
C CYS A 185 7.09 6.39 -10.72
N PRO A 186 8.26 5.77 -10.49
CA PRO A 186 9.54 6.36 -10.87
C PRO A 186 9.77 6.38 -12.40
N HIS A 187 8.96 5.70 -13.19
CA HIS A 187 9.13 5.58 -14.65
C HIS A 187 8.44 6.68 -15.47
N GLY A 188 7.63 7.53 -14.85
CA GLY A 188 6.91 8.60 -15.55
C GLY A 188 6.39 9.63 -14.56
N ASP A 189 6.61 10.92 -14.84
CA ASP A 189 6.22 12.00 -13.92
C ASP A 189 4.71 12.17 -13.79
N ASP A 190 3.96 11.78 -14.82
CA ASP A 190 2.50 11.79 -14.90
C ASP A 190 1.85 10.50 -14.36
N HIS A 191 2.66 9.50 -13.98
CA HIS A 191 2.18 8.22 -13.47
C HIS A 191 1.79 8.33 -11.99
N GLU A 192 0.67 8.98 -11.73
CA GLU A 192 0.11 9.17 -10.38
C GLU A 192 -1.27 8.53 -10.27
N TRP A 193 -1.48 7.69 -9.25
CA TRP A 193 -2.76 7.01 -9.07
C TRP A 193 -3.05 6.72 -7.60
N THR A 194 -4.32 6.42 -7.32
CA THR A 194 -4.73 5.93 -6.00
C THR A 194 -4.91 4.42 -6.00
N ALA A 195 -4.40 3.73 -4.99
CA ALA A 195 -4.65 2.31 -4.74
C ALA A 195 -4.58 2.01 -3.25
N THR A 196 -5.20 0.91 -2.80
CA THR A 196 -5.05 0.44 -1.42
C THR A 196 -3.66 -0.14 -1.18
N ILE A 197 -3.13 0.04 0.03
CA ILE A 197 -1.79 -0.43 0.38
C ILE A 197 -1.66 -1.94 0.23
N ASN A 198 -2.61 -2.72 0.77
CA ASN A 198 -2.59 -4.18 0.65
C ASN A 198 -2.51 -4.69 -0.80
N HIS A 199 -3.25 -4.08 -1.72
CA HIS A 199 -3.26 -4.47 -3.12
C HIS A 199 -1.93 -4.14 -3.81
N ARG A 200 -1.27 -3.06 -3.41
CA ARG A 200 0.06 -2.71 -3.90
C ARG A 200 1.12 -3.64 -3.31
N SER A 201 1.02 -3.96 -2.02
CA SER A 201 1.91 -4.89 -1.32
C SER A 201 1.89 -6.31 -1.91
N THR A 202 0.77 -6.75 -2.49
CA THR A 202 0.66 -8.05 -3.18
C THR A 202 1.19 -8.04 -4.63
N GLY A 203 1.79 -6.93 -5.09
CA GLY A 203 2.54 -6.88 -6.34
C GLY A 203 1.83 -6.22 -7.52
N THR A 204 0.77 -5.44 -7.29
CA THR A 204 0.17 -4.66 -8.38
C THR A 204 1.05 -3.46 -8.74
N GLY A 205 1.46 -3.39 -10.01
CA GLY A 205 2.36 -2.38 -10.54
C GLY A 205 1.68 -1.06 -10.89
N CYS A 206 2.43 -0.15 -11.52
CA CYS A 206 1.89 1.08 -12.07
C CYS A 206 0.89 0.79 -13.20
N PRO A 207 -0.37 1.29 -13.12
CA PRO A 207 -1.38 1.07 -14.15
C PRO A 207 -1.07 1.80 -15.47
N PHE A 208 -0.16 2.78 -15.46
CA PHE A 208 0.28 3.47 -16.66
C PHE A 208 1.44 2.73 -17.35
N CYS A 209 2.35 2.12 -16.59
CA CYS A 209 3.42 1.27 -17.14
C CYS A 209 2.89 -0.08 -17.67
N ASN A 210 1.78 -0.57 -17.12
CA ASN A 210 1.16 -1.83 -17.51
C ASN A 210 -0.36 -1.66 -17.65
N PRO A 211 -0.81 -0.97 -18.70
CA PRO A 211 -2.19 -0.57 -18.83
C PRO A 211 -3.09 -1.79 -19.14
N VAL A 212 -4.19 -1.90 -18.40
CA VAL A 212 -5.10 -3.06 -18.40
C VAL A 212 -6.26 -2.79 -19.37
N TRP A 213 -6.07 -3.02 -20.67
CA TRP A 213 -7.14 -2.99 -21.67
C TRP A 213 -7.32 -4.41 -22.20
N SER A 214 -8.53 -4.95 -22.34
CA SER A 214 -8.67 -6.35 -22.75
C SER A 214 -8.08 -6.61 -24.15
N LYS A 215 -7.72 -7.87 -24.43
CA LYS A 215 -7.22 -8.22 -25.79
C LYS A 215 -8.27 -7.92 -26.86
N ALA A 216 -9.54 -8.02 -26.48
CA ALA A 216 -10.69 -7.81 -27.33
C ALA A 216 -10.90 -6.33 -27.65
N GLU A 217 -10.91 -5.46 -26.63
CA GLU A 217 -10.96 -3.99 -26.80
C GLU A 217 -9.89 -3.53 -27.78
N LEU A 218 -8.63 -3.94 -27.54
CA LEU A 218 -7.52 -3.58 -28.41
C LEU A 218 -7.70 -4.10 -29.83
N ARG A 219 -8.19 -5.34 -29.98
CA ARG A 219 -8.45 -5.89 -31.31
C ARG A 219 -9.50 -5.07 -32.05
N ILE A 220 -10.63 -4.78 -31.43
CA ILE A 220 -11.71 -3.98 -32.03
C ILE A 220 -11.17 -2.60 -32.42
N TYR A 221 -10.50 -1.91 -31.49
CA TYR A 221 -9.90 -0.61 -31.73
C TYR A 221 -9.00 -0.61 -32.97
N THR A 222 -8.04 -1.54 -33.03
CA THR A 222 -7.10 -1.60 -34.16
C THR A 222 -7.77 -1.89 -35.51
N GLU A 223 -8.80 -2.74 -35.56
CA GLU A 223 -9.48 -3.01 -36.81
C GLU A 223 -10.27 -1.78 -37.28
N LEU A 224 -10.92 -1.06 -36.35
CA LEU A 224 -11.67 0.16 -36.65
C LEU A 224 -10.78 1.36 -37.02
N MET A 225 -9.51 1.40 -36.60
CA MET A 225 -8.53 2.41 -37.05
C MET A 225 -8.34 2.44 -38.57
N LEU A 226 -8.58 1.33 -39.27
CA LEU A 226 -8.49 1.29 -40.73
C LEU A 226 -9.64 2.04 -41.41
N ILE A 227 -10.72 2.29 -40.68
CA ILE A 227 -11.98 2.82 -41.20
C ILE A 227 -12.21 4.23 -40.69
N PHE A 228 -11.97 4.48 -39.40
CA PHE A 228 -12.24 5.75 -38.73
C PHE A 228 -10.92 6.43 -38.32
N PRO A 229 -10.45 7.45 -39.06
CA PRO A 229 -9.17 8.11 -38.76
C PRO A 229 -9.13 8.82 -37.41
N ASP A 230 -10.27 9.26 -36.89
CA ASP A 230 -10.40 10.02 -35.65
C ASP A 230 -10.75 9.16 -34.43
N ILE A 231 -10.71 7.83 -34.57
CA ILE A 231 -10.99 6.89 -33.49
C ILE A 231 -10.07 7.10 -32.29
N LYS A 232 -10.64 7.08 -31.10
CA LYS A 232 -9.95 7.21 -29.81
C LYS A 232 -10.14 5.96 -28.98
N HIS A 233 -9.11 5.60 -28.23
CA HIS A 233 -9.14 4.50 -27.29
C HIS A 233 -9.23 5.05 -25.86
N ARG A 234 -10.15 4.52 -25.04
CA ARG A 234 -10.34 4.87 -23.62
C ARG A 234 -10.60 6.36 -23.37
N GLN A 235 -11.39 6.98 -24.24
CA GLN A 235 -11.75 8.38 -24.10
C GLN A 235 -12.64 8.56 -22.86
N LYS A 236 -12.35 9.60 -22.06
CA LYS A 236 -13.25 10.00 -20.96
C LYS A 236 -14.29 10.99 -21.47
N ILE A 237 -15.55 10.70 -21.18
CA ILE A 237 -16.72 11.54 -21.48
C ILE A 237 -17.44 11.75 -20.14
N ASN A 238 -17.51 12.99 -19.67
CA ASN A 238 -18.11 13.33 -18.37
C ASN A 238 -17.53 12.51 -17.20
N GLY A 239 -16.22 12.28 -17.23
CA GLY A 239 -15.49 11.51 -16.22
C GLY A 239 -15.62 9.99 -16.33
N LEU A 240 -16.48 9.48 -17.23
CA LEU A 240 -16.63 8.05 -17.50
C LEU A 240 -15.78 7.64 -18.70
N GLU A 241 -15.03 6.55 -18.56
CA GLU A 241 -14.21 5.98 -19.63
C GLU A 241 -15.08 5.13 -20.58
N VAL A 242 -14.91 5.35 -21.89
CA VAL A 242 -15.50 4.56 -22.97
C VAL A 242 -14.37 3.83 -23.69
N ASP A 243 -14.48 2.51 -23.85
CA ASP A 243 -13.38 1.67 -24.38
C ASP A 243 -12.89 2.18 -25.75
N ILE A 244 -13.83 2.48 -26.65
CA ILE A 244 -13.56 3.04 -27.98
C ILE A 244 -14.56 4.15 -28.25
N PHE A 245 -14.08 5.30 -28.75
CA PHE A 245 -14.92 6.43 -29.11
C PHE A 245 -14.57 6.93 -30.51
N ILE A 246 -15.58 7.16 -31.35
CA ILE A 246 -15.44 7.73 -32.69
C ILE A 246 -16.14 9.09 -32.71
N PRO A 247 -15.39 10.21 -32.55
CA PRO A 247 -15.95 11.55 -32.45
C PRO A 247 -16.80 11.97 -33.64
N SER A 248 -16.33 11.69 -34.87
CA SER A 248 -16.94 12.09 -36.14
C SER A 248 -18.38 11.62 -36.29
N ILE A 249 -18.71 10.48 -35.67
CA ILE A 249 -20.05 9.90 -35.66
C ILE A 249 -20.60 9.78 -34.24
N ASN A 250 -20.09 10.56 -33.28
CA ASN A 250 -20.49 10.59 -31.87
C ASN A 250 -20.91 9.21 -31.30
N LEU A 251 -20.04 8.21 -31.47
CA LEU A 251 -20.30 6.80 -31.17
C LEU A 251 -19.30 6.28 -30.15
N GLY A 252 -19.78 5.75 -29.04
CA GLY A 252 -19.01 4.92 -28.11
C GLY A 252 -19.27 3.44 -28.31
N ILE A 253 -18.25 2.62 -28.08
CA ILE A 253 -18.31 1.17 -28.12
C ILE A 253 -17.71 0.63 -26.83
N GLU A 254 -18.44 -0.25 -26.15
CA GLU A 254 -17.98 -0.97 -24.96
C GLU A 254 -17.84 -2.46 -25.27
N TYR A 255 -16.82 -3.11 -24.73
CA TYR A 255 -16.65 -4.56 -24.80
C TYR A 255 -16.78 -5.20 -23.42
N ASP A 256 -17.86 -5.96 -23.23
CA ASP A 256 -18.23 -6.54 -21.94
C ASP A 256 -17.85 -8.02 -21.87
N GLY A 257 -16.61 -8.27 -21.43
CA GLY A 257 -16.12 -9.63 -21.18
C GLY A 257 -16.83 -10.29 -20.00
N TYR A 258 -17.21 -11.56 -20.14
CA TYR A 258 -18.00 -12.30 -19.14
C TYR A 258 -17.40 -12.27 -17.74
N TYR A 259 -16.09 -12.49 -17.64
CA TYR A 259 -15.38 -12.54 -16.35
C TYR A 259 -15.53 -11.25 -15.54
N TRP A 260 -15.56 -10.09 -16.21
CA TRP A 260 -15.61 -8.78 -15.55
C TRP A 260 -17.03 -8.28 -15.31
N HIS A 261 -18.00 -8.73 -16.12
CA HIS A 261 -19.35 -8.19 -16.13
C HIS A 261 -20.44 -9.11 -15.57
N ARG A 262 -20.17 -10.40 -15.32
CA ARG A 262 -21.19 -11.39 -14.88
C ARG A 262 -22.01 -11.00 -13.62
N ASP A 263 -21.45 -10.18 -12.73
CA ASP A 263 -22.09 -9.77 -11.48
C ASP A 263 -22.20 -8.22 -11.39
N LYS A 264 -22.25 -7.53 -12.55
CA LYS A 264 -22.17 -6.06 -12.65
C LYS A 264 -23.36 -5.41 -13.34
N THR A 265 -24.46 -6.14 -13.55
CA THR A 265 -25.63 -5.69 -14.32
C THR A 265 -26.13 -4.28 -13.96
N GLU A 266 -26.33 -3.96 -12.68
CA GLU A 266 -26.78 -2.62 -12.28
C GLU A 266 -25.72 -1.53 -12.46
N HIS A 267 -24.45 -1.87 -12.30
CA HIS A 267 -23.35 -0.95 -12.58
C HIS A 267 -23.29 -0.62 -14.07
N ASP A 268 -23.37 -1.64 -14.93
CA ASP A 268 -23.33 -1.48 -16.38
C ASP A 268 -24.56 -0.69 -16.88
N LYS A 269 -25.77 -1.00 -16.38
CA LYS A 269 -26.97 -0.21 -16.68
C LYS A 269 -26.80 1.25 -16.30
N THR A 270 -26.21 1.52 -15.13
CA THR A 270 -25.95 2.89 -14.67
C THR A 270 -24.94 3.60 -15.57
N LYS A 271 -23.85 2.92 -15.97
CA LYS A 271 -22.85 3.46 -16.90
C LYS A 271 -23.48 3.77 -18.26
N THR A 272 -24.25 2.83 -18.80
CA THR A 272 -25.00 2.99 -20.07
C THR A 272 -25.91 4.20 -20.00
N ARG A 273 -26.80 4.30 -19.00
CA ARG A 273 -27.73 5.44 -18.84
C ARG A 273 -27.03 6.80 -18.76
N LYS A 274 -25.81 6.86 -18.22
CA LYS A 274 -25.04 8.11 -18.12
C LYS A 274 -24.41 8.47 -19.45
N LEU A 275 -23.75 7.53 -20.12
CA LEU A 275 -23.08 7.76 -21.41
C LEU A 275 -24.08 8.08 -22.52
N THR A 276 -25.24 7.40 -22.54
CA THR A 276 -26.27 7.60 -23.58
C THR A 276 -26.95 8.97 -23.55
N LYS A 277 -26.63 9.82 -22.57
CA LYS A 277 -27.08 11.22 -22.56
C LYS A 277 -26.31 12.09 -23.54
N ASP A 278 -25.04 11.76 -23.78
CA ASP A 278 -24.11 12.59 -24.55
C ASP A 278 -23.70 11.94 -25.86
N ILE A 279 -23.69 10.60 -25.90
CA ILE A 279 -23.20 9.82 -27.03
C ILE A 279 -24.16 8.69 -27.39
N TYR A 280 -24.09 8.21 -28.63
CA TYR A 280 -24.70 6.93 -28.97
C TYR A 280 -23.78 5.80 -28.51
N LEU A 281 -24.31 4.75 -27.89
CA LEU A 281 -23.51 3.69 -27.27
C LEU A 281 -23.91 2.31 -27.80
N VAL A 282 -22.95 1.56 -28.29
CA VAL A 282 -23.10 0.14 -28.66
C VAL A 282 -22.29 -0.71 -27.70
N ARG A 283 -22.85 -1.84 -27.26
CA ARG A 283 -22.14 -2.78 -26.37
C ARG A 283 -21.93 -4.13 -27.06
N ILE A 284 -20.69 -4.61 -27.08
CA ILE A 284 -20.36 -5.97 -27.51
C ILE A 284 -20.31 -6.85 -26.26
N ARG A 285 -21.28 -7.75 -26.09
CA ARG A 285 -21.44 -8.53 -24.86
C ARG A 285 -21.08 -10.00 -25.07
N GLU A 286 -20.26 -10.55 -24.17
CA GLU A 286 -19.99 -11.99 -24.14
C GLU A 286 -21.18 -12.78 -23.59
N GLU A 287 -21.35 -13.98 -24.12
CA GLU A 287 -22.36 -14.95 -23.67
C GLU A 287 -22.30 -15.21 -22.15
N GLY A 288 -23.46 -15.09 -21.51
CA GLY A 288 -23.64 -15.30 -20.07
C GLY A 288 -23.57 -14.02 -19.22
N VAL A 289 -23.46 -12.85 -19.84
CA VAL A 289 -23.75 -11.57 -19.17
C VAL A 289 -25.19 -11.16 -19.49
N ASP A 290 -25.89 -10.53 -18.54
CA ASP A 290 -27.26 -10.06 -18.75
C ASP A 290 -27.36 -9.03 -19.87
N SER A 291 -28.47 -9.03 -20.60
CA SER A 291 -28.84 -7.94 -21.52
C SER A 291 -29.27 -6.71 -20.72
N ILE A 292 -28.84 -5.52 -21.16
CA ILE A 292 -29.05 -4.26 -20.43
C ILE A 292 -29.50 -3.10 -21.33
N CYS A 293 -29.39 -3.21 -22.65
CA CYS A 293 -29.93 -2.25 -23.61
C CYS A 293 -30.28 -2.90 -24.97
N ASN A 294 -30.87 -2.11 -25.88
CA ASN A 294 -31.30 -2.60 -27.20
C ASN A 294 -30.17 -2.67 -28.24
N ASP A 295 -29.11 -1.90 -28.07
CA ASP A 295 -28.02 -1.75 -29.04
C ASP A 295 -26.82 -2.62 -28.64
N GLU A 296 -27.05 -3.94 -28.63
CA GLU A 296 -26.11 -4.96 -28.18
C GLU A 296 -25.70 -5.93 -29.31
N ILE A 297 -24.42 -6.26 -29.38
CA ILE A 297 -23.85 -7.26 -30.29
C ILE A 297 -23.30 -8.42 -29.46
N TRP A 298 -23.88 -9.61 -29.65
CA TRP A 298 -23.51 -10.78 -28.88
C TRP A 298 -22.36 -11.58 -29.49
N VAL A 299 -21.42 -11.98 -28.64
CA VAL A 299 -20.30 -12.86 -28.99
C VAL A 299 -20.20 -14.03 -28.03
N LYS A 300 -19.74 -15.20 -28.51
CA LYS A 300 -19.39 -16.32 -27.64
C LYS A 300 -18.24 -15.93 -26.71
N ARG A 301 -18.14 -16.57 -25.54
CA ARG A 301 -17.00 -16.40 -24.62
C ARG A 301 -15.68 -16.66 -25.33
N ASN A 302 -14.73 -15.70 -25.27
CA ASN A 302 -13.47 -15.71 -26.00
C ASN A 302 -13.61 -15.87 -27.52
N GLY A 303 -14.81 -15.61 -28.07
CA GLY A 303 -15.18 -15.88 -29.46
C GLY A 303 -15.05 -14.70 -30.40
N LEU A 304 -14.40 -13.60 -29.99
CA LEU A 304 -14.20 -12.42 -30.84
C LEU A 304 -13.46 -12.82 -32.12
N ASN A 305 -14.06 -12.50 -33.27
CA ASN A 305 -13.57 -12.84 -34.59
C ASN A 305 -13.85 -11.71 -35.59
N LYS A 306 -13.29 -11.79 -36.80
CA LYS A 306 -13.48 -10.76 -37.84
C LYS A 306 -14.95 -10.50 -38.15
N ARG A 307 -15.78 -11.55 -38.15
CA ARG A 307 -17.23 -11.43 -38.38
C ARG A 307 -17.91 -10.57 -37.32
N THR A 308 -17.38 -10.50 -36.10
CA THR A 308 -17.87 -9.57 -35.06
C THR A 308 -17.67 -8.12 -35.51
N ILE A 309 -16.51 -7.80 -36.08
CA ILE A 309 -16.24 -6.46 -36.61
C ILE A 309 -17.14 -6.17 -37.82
N THR A 310 -17.33 -7.12 -38.74
CA THR A 310 -18.28 -6.96 -39.85
C THR A 310 -19.68 -6.61 -39.34
N LYS A 311 -20.21 -7.37 -38.37
CA LYS A 311 -21.53 -7.12 -37.75
C LYS A 311 -21.60 -5.75 -37.08
N LEU A 312 -20.53 -5.34 -36.40
CA LEU A 312 -20.45 -4.01 -35.80
C LEU A 312 -20.51 -2.92 -36.87
N LEU A 313 -19.79 -3.07 -37.97
CA LEU A 313 -19.80 -2.09 -39.05
C LEU A 313 -21.16 -2.02 -39.77
N GLU A 314 -21.81 -3.17 -40.02
CA GLU A 314 -23.19 -3.23 -40.52
C GLU A 314 -24.15 -2.48 -39.59
N PHE A 315 -24.02 -2.71 -38.29
CA PHE A 315 -24.80 -2.01 -37.28
C PHE A 315 -24.55 -0.50 -37.30
N ILE A 316 -23.30 -0.07 -37.40
CA ILE A 316 -22.93 1.35 -37.49
C ILE A 316 -23.53 1.99 -38.75
N GLN A 317 -23.44 1.32 -39.90
CA GLN A 317 -24.05 1.79 -41.16
C GLN A 317 -25.58 1.96 -41.04
N LEU A 318 -26.25 1.06 -40.33
CA LEU A 318 -27.70 1.14 -40.12
C LEU A 318 -28.10 2.31 -39.21
N LYS A 319 -27.28 2.62 -38.21
CA LYS A 319 -27.66 3.53 -37.11
C LYS A 319 -27.11 4.95 -37.26
N ARG A 320 -26.04 5.15 -38.03
CA ARG A 320 -25.33 6.44 -38.13
C ARG A 320 -25.19 6.89 -39.58
N ALA A 321 -25.29 8.19 -39.80
CA ALA A 321 -24.92 8.81 -41.08
C ALA A 321 -23.38 8.78 -41.23
N LEU A 322 -22.91 8.31 -42.38
CA LEU A 322 -21.49 8.14 -42.70
C LEU A 322 -21.16 8.85 -44.01
N SER A 323 -19.92 9.34 -44.15
CA SER A 323 -19.45 9.86 -45.44
C SER A 323 -19.22 8.74 -46.44
N SER A 324 -19.20 9.07 -47.74
CA SER A 324 -18.92 8.13 -48.83
C SER A 324 -17.61 7.37 -48.60
N ASP A 325 -16.56 8.07 -48.16
CA ASP A 325 -15.24 7.48 -47.96
C ASP A 325 -15.24 6.42 -46.86
N ILE A 326 -15.96 6.69 -45.77
CA ILE A 326 -16.14 5.73 -44.67
C ILE A 326 -16.97 4.53 -45.15
N ILE A 327 -18.04 4.76 -45.92
CA ILE A 327 -18.87 3.66 -46.48
C ILE A 327 -18.01 2.77 -47.39
N SER A 328 -17.18 3.35 -48.26
CA SER A 328 -16.25 2.62 -49.12
C SER A 328 -15.20 1.85 -48.31
N ALA A 329 -14.64 2.44 -47.25
CA ALA A 329 -13.70 1.78 -46.37
C ALA A 329 -14.34 0.58 -45.65
N ILE A 330 -15.58 0.70 -45.18
CA ILE A 330 -16.34 -0.40 -44.59
C ILE A 330 -16.56 -1.51 -45.61
N HIS A 331 -16.99 -1.18 -46.84
CA HIS A 331 -17.21 -2.17 -47.88
C HIS A 331 -15.92 -2.97 -48.18
N ASN A 332 -14.79 -2.27 -48.33
CA ASN A 332 -13.49 -2.91 -48.54
C ASN A 332 -13.06 -3.79 -47.36
N TYR A 333 -13.31 -3.37 -46.11
CA TYR A 333 -13.03 -4.20 -44.94
C TYR A 333 -13.93 -5.45 -44.89
N SER A 334 -15.22 -5.30 -45.24
CA SER A 334 -16.21 -6.36 -45.16
C SER A 334 -15.93 -7.52 -46.12
N THR A 335 -15.36 -7.28 -47.29
CA THR A 335 -14.99 -8.34 -48.26
C THR A 335 -13.84 -9.22 -47.81
N GLN A 336 -13.04 -8.78 -46.84
CA GLN A 336 -11.89 -9.54 -46.37
C GLN A 336 -12.31 -10.67 -45.42
N GLU A 337 -11.70 -11.86 -45.54
CA GLU A 337 -12.04 -12.99 -44.66
C GLU A 337 -11.26 -12.98 -43.32
N SER A 338 -10.11 -12.31 -43.30
CA SER A 338 -9.17 -12.32 -42.17
C SER A 338 -9.00 -10.94 -41.52
N TRP A 339 -8.37 -10.92 -40.35
CA TRP A 339 -8.02 -9.69 -39.62
C TRP A 339 -7.11 -8.78 -40.44
N GLN A 340 -7.53 -7.53 -40.67
CA GLN A 340 -6.80 -6.62 -41.55
C GLN A 340 -5.72 -5.83 -40.82
N ASN A 341 -5.89 -5.54 -39.52
CA ASN A 341 -4.92 -4.72 -38.79
C ASN A 341 -4.05 -5.51 -37.79
N THR A 342 -3.71 -6.76 -38.13
CA THR A 342 -2.93 -7.62 -37.23
C THR A 342 -1.55 -7.07 -36.89
N LYS A 343 -0.90 -6.32 -37.80
CA LYS A 343 0.40 -5.70 -37.54
C LYS A 343 0.30 -4.65 -36.43
N GLN A 344 -0.65 -3.71 -36.56
CA GLN A 344 -0.85 -2.67 -35.54
C GLN A 344 -1.36 -3.25 -34.23
N TYR A 345 -2.29 -4.22 -34.27
CA TYR A 345 -2.74 -4.93 -33.07
C TYR A 345 -1.56 -5.52 -32.31
N LYS A 346 -0.70 -6.28 -33.00
CA LYS A 346 0.42 -6.95 -32.34
C LYS A 346 1.47 -5.93 -31.83
N LYS A 347 1.68 -4.80 -32.52
CA LYS A 347 2.50 -3.67 -32.03
C LYS A 347 1.95 -3.08 -30.73
N LEU A 348 0.70 -2.65 -30.71
CA LEU A 348 0.08 -2.07 -29.50
C LEU A 348 -0.05 -3.10 -28.37
N PHE A 349 -0.29 -4.37 -28.71
CA PHE A 349 -0.37 -5.46 -27.75
C PHE A 349 0.98 -5.74 -27.08
N ALA A 350 2.07 -5.64 -27.85
CA ALA A 350 3.44 -5.72 -27.35
C ALA A 350 3.80 -4.57 -26.40
N GLU A 351 3.32 -3.36 -26.70
CA GLU A 351 3.52 -2.18 -25.85
C GLU A 351 2.79 -2.28 -24.50
N ARG A 352 1.73 -3.09 -24.41
CA ARG A 352 0.94 -3.29 -23.18
C ARG A 352 1.72 -3.95 -22.03
N LYS A 353 2.68 -4.81 -22.34
CA LYS A 353 3.46 -5.57 -21.35
C LYS A 353 4.95 -5.38 -21.62
N ARG A 354 5.54 -4.35 -21.03
CA ARG A 354 6.99 -4.33 -20.85
C ARG A 354 7.33 -4.80 -19.45
N ALA A 355 8.27 -5.73 -19.36
CA ALA A 355 9.06 -5.83 -18.15
C ALA A 355 9.79 -4.48 -17.96
N PRO A 356 9.97 -3.98 -16.72
CA PRO A 356 10.91 -2.91 -16.47
C PRO A 356 12.23 -3.20 -17.20
N ALA A 357 12.84 -2.20 -17.84
CA ALA A 357 13.98 -2.42 -18.72
C ALA A 357 15.11 -3.20 -18.01
N ASP A 358 15.39 -2.83 -16.76
CA ASP A 358 16.34 -3.47 -15.84
C ASP A 358 16.01 -4.93 -15.46
N LYS A 359 14.76 -5.36 -15.69
CA LYS A 359 14.26 -6.72 -15.38
C LYS A 359 13.90 -7.55 -16.61
N SER A 360 14.12 -7.01 -17.80
CA SER A 360 13.78 -7.66 -19.06
C SER A 360 14.70 -8.85 -19.37
N LEU A 361 14.21 -9.80 -20.17
CA LEU A 361 14.98 -10.98 -20.60
C LEU A 361 16.20 -10.56 -21.42
N SER A 362 16.08 -9.55 -22.28
CA SER A 362 17.19 -9.01 -23.08
C SER A 362 18.29 -8.41 -22.20
N THR A 363 17.92 -7.70 -21.14
CA THR A 363 18.88 -7.04 -20.25
C THR A 363 19.54 -8.04 -19.30
N LEU A 364 18.76 -8.91 -18.65
CA LEU A 364 19.28 -9.85 -17.66
C LEU A 364 19.88 -11.13 -18.26
N ARG A 365 19.43 -11.55 -19.44
CA ARG A 365 19.83 -12.80 -20.11
C ARG A 365 19.97 -12.61 -21.63
N PRO A 366 20.96 -11.81 -22.08
CA PRO A 366 21.22 -11.58 -23.51
C PRO A 366 21.52 -12.89 -24.26
N ASP A 367 22.07 -13.90 -23.57
CA ASP A 367 22.32 -15.24 -24.10
C ASP A 367 21.02 -15.95 -24.52
N LEU A 368 19.97 -15.85 -23.70
CA LEU A 368 18.66 -16.41 -24.03
C LEU A 368 17.95 -15.56 -25.09
N ALA A 369 18.06 -14.24 -24.99
CA ALA A 369 17.49 -13.33 -25.98
C ALA A 369 18.05 -13.60 -27.39
N ALA A 370 19.33 -13.98 -27.50
CA ALA A 370 19.95 -14.40 -28.77
C ALA A 370 19.37 -15.70 -29.35
N GLU A 371 18.81 -16.58 -28.53
CA GLU A 371 18.11 -17.79 -28.97
C GLU A 371 16.61 -17.55 -29.25
N TRP A 372 16.14 -16.31 -29.14
CA TRP A 372 14.75 -15.98 -29.46
C TRP A 372 14.49 -16.19 -30.94
N HIS A 373 13.46 -16.97 -31.27
CA HIS A 373 13.22 -17.30 -32.67
C HIS A 373 12.86 -16.03 -33.49
N PRO A 374 13.55 -15.76 -34.61
CA PRO A 374 13.45 -14.48 -35.33
C PRO A 374 12.09 -14.19 -35.97
N LYS A 375 11.33 -15.23 -36.37
CA LYS A 375 10.05 -15.09 -37.08
C LYS A 375 8.82 -15.70 -36.38
N LYS A 376 8.97 -16.80 -35.63
CA LYS A 376 7.82 -17.56 -35.08
C LYS A 376 7.17 -16.92 -33.86
N ASN A 377 7.81 -15.94 -33.23
CA ASN A 377 7.27 -15.22 -32.07
C ASN A 377 6.40 -14.00 -32.42
N GLY A 378 6.21 -13.73 -33.72
CA GLY A 378 5.44 -12.57 -34.15
C GLY A 378 6.09 -11.26 -33.70
N PHE A 379 5.40 -10.48 -32.86
CA PHE A 379 5.86 -9.17 -32.35
C PHE A 379 6.33 -9.28 -30.90
N LEU A 380 6.37 -10.50 -30.36
CA LEU A 380 6.93 -10.72 -29.04
C LEU A 380 8.44 -10.52 -29.11
N SER A 381 8.96 -9.61 -28.29
CA SER A 381 10.40 -9.41 -28.12
C SER A 381 10.85 -9.85 -26.72
N PRO A 382 12.12 -10.24 -26.54
CA PRO A 382 12.68 -10.52 -25.22
C PRO A 382 12.48 -9.37 -24.21
N ASP A 383 12.49 -8.11 -24.66
CA ASP A 383 12.35 -6.92 -23.80
C ASP A 383 11.01 -6.84 -23.08
N GLN A 384 10.00 -7.53 -23.60
CA GLN A 384 8.63 -7.51 -23.07
C GLN A 384 8.43 -8.43 -21.86
N PHE A 385 9.39 -9.32 -21.59
CA PHE A 385 9.22 -10.38 -20.60
C PHE A 385 10.32 -10.33 -19.55
N THR A 386 9.97 -10.61 -18.30
CA THR A 386 10.96 -10.91 -17.27
C THR A 386 11.52 -12.32 -17.49
N VAL A 387 12.70 -12.59 -16.95
CA VAL A 387 13.33 -13.92 -16.96
C VAL A 387 12.48 -15.01 -16.27
N SER A 388 11.53 -14.61 -15.42
CA SER A 388 10.61 -15.50 -14.68
C SER A 388 9.27 -15.73 -15.37
N ALA A 389 9.04 -15.17 -16.57
CA ALA A 389 7.77 -15.29 -17.24
C ALA A 389 7.44 -16.74 -17.63
N ALA A 390 6.24 -17.22 -17.29
CA ALA A 390 5.73 -18.52 -17.73
C ALA A 390 5.23 -18.53 -19.19
N LYS A 391 5.60 -17.51 -19.98
CA LYS A 391 5.16 -17.38 -21.36
C LYS A 391 5.92 -18.38 -22.24
N LYS A 392 5.18 -19.27 -22.92
CA LYS A 392 5.71 -20.16 -23.95
C LYS A 392 5.97 -19.37 -25.25
N VAL A 393 7.17 -19.51 -25.79
CA VAL A 393 7.66 -18.86 -27.01
C VAL A 393 8.53 -19.84 -27.80
N TRP A 394 8.75 -19.53 -29.08
CA TRP A 394 9.67 -20.27 -29.96
C TRP A 394 11.12 -19.84 -29.72
N TRP A 395 12.00 -20.82 -29.65
CA TRP A 395 13.45 -20.66 -29.54
C TRP A 395 14.13 -21.27 -30.76
N GLN A 396 15.29 -20.74 -31.11
CA GLN A 396 16.17 -21.29 -32.13
C GLN A 396 17.59 -21.37 -31.56
N ALA A 397 18.11 -22.60 -31.42
CA ALA A 397 19.46 -22.81 -30.91
C ALA A 397 20.49 -22.62 -32.01
N LYS A 398 21.76 -22.43 -31.61
CA LYS A 398 22.92 -22.39 -32.52
C LYS A 398 23.02 -23.62 -33.44
N CYS A 399 22.51 -24.78 -33.02
CA CYS A 399 22.47 -25.98 -33.84
C CYS A 399 21.35 -25.99 -34.90
N GLY A 400 20.60 -24.89 -35.04
CA GLY A 400 19.47 -24.76 -35.96
C GLY A 400 18.17 -25.41 -35.48
N HIS A 401 18.17 -26.07 -34.32
CA HIS A 401 16.94 -26.67 -33.79
C HIS A 401 15.97 -25.60 -33.28
N GLU A 402 14.71 -25.72 -33.66
CA GLU A 402 13.63 -24.82 -33.27
C GLU A 402 12.63 -25.56 -32.36
N TRP A 403 12.25 -24.96 -31.23
CA TRP A 403 11.29 -25.57 -30.30
C TRP A 403 10.54 -24.54 -29.49
N GLU A 404 9.42 -24.93 -28.89
CA GLU A 404 8.68 -24.11 -27.93
C GLU A 404 9.03 -24.49 -26.48
N ASP A 405 9.29 -23.48 -25.65
CA ASP A 405 9.38 -23.64 -24.20
C ASP A 405 9.06 -22.31 -23.50
N THR A 406 8.82 -22.35 -22.19
CA THR A 406 8.56 -21.14 -21.39
C THR A 406 9.85 -20.41 -21.04
N ILE A 407 9.78 -19.08 -20.93
CA ILE A 407 10.94 -18.23 -20.60
C ILE A 407 11.56 -18.63 -19.26
N ASN A 408 10.75 -18.89 -18.23
CA ASN A 408 11.24 -19.34 -16.93
C ASN A 408 11.97 -20.70 -16.96
N HIS A 409 11.55 -21.63 -17.81
CA HIS A 409 12.24 -22.91 -18.01
C HIS A 409 13.60 -22.71 -18.69
N ARG A 410 13.65 -21.83 -19.70
CA ARG A 410 14.93 -21.46 -20.31
C ARG A 410 15.85 -20.81 -19.30
N ASN A 411 15.32 -19.92 -18.47
CA ASN A 411 16.08 -19.23 -17.43
C ASN A 411 16.66 -20.19 -16.39
N SER A 412 15.93 -21.26 -16.03
CA SER A 412 16.41 -22.31 -15.12
C SER A 412 17.45 -23.26 -15.72
N GLY A 413 17.91 -22.99 -16.96
CA GLY A 413 19.00 -23.73 -17.60
C GLY A 413 18.54 -24.84 -18.54
N ARG A 414 17.24 -24.96 -18.85
CA ARG A 414 16.80 -25.88 -19.90
C ARG A 414 17.24 -25.36 -21.27
N GLY A 415 18.27 -25.98 -21.82
CA GLY A 415 18.76 -25.71 -23.18
C GLY A 415 18.03 -26.50 -24.26
N CYS A 416 18.56 -26.45 -25.48
CA CYS A 416 18.01 -27.16 -26.64
C CYS A 416 17.84 -28.68 -26.37
N PRO A 417 16.63 -29.23 -26.53
CA PRO A 417 16.36 -30.64 -26.26
C PRO A 417 17.10 -31.57 -27.23
N LYS A 418 17.25 -31.17 -28.50
CA LYS A 418 18.04 -31.93 -29.49
C LYS A 418 19.51 -32.03 -29.09
N CYS A 419 20.14 -30.90 -28.72
CA CYS A 419 21.54 -30.89 -28.24
C CYS A 419 21.71 -31.73 -26.97
N ARG A 420 20.74 -31.66 -26.04
CA ARG A 420 20.76 -32.47 -24.82
C ARG A 420 20.72 -33.96 -25.15
N TYR A 421 19.83 -34.38 -26.04
CA TYR A 421 19.72 -35.78 -26.45
C TYR A 421 20.99 -36.28 -27.12
N THR A 422 21.58 -35.50 -28.04
CA THR A 422 22.86 -35.85 -28.69
C THR A 422 24.00 -36.01 -27.69
N ARG A 423 24.12 -35.12 -26.69
CA ARG A 423 25.14 -35.26 -25.63
C ARG A 423 24.95 -36.54 -24.82
N MET A 424 23.70 -36.86 -24.48
CA MET A 424 23.36 -38.09 -23.74
C MET A 424 23.67 -39.35 -24.56
N SER A 425 23.36 -39.36 -25.86
CA SER A 425 23.69 -40.51 -26.73
C SER A 425 25.19 -40.72 -26.85
N THR A 426 25.98 -39.64 -27.00
CA THR A 426 27.44 -39.73 -27.07
C THR A 426 28.03 -40.25 -25.76
N THR A 427 27.54 -39.77 -24.62
CA THR A 427 27.98 -40.22 -23.28
C THR A 427 27.68 -41.70 -23.08
N ARG A 428 26.47 -42.15 -23.46
CA ARG A 428 26.10 -43.58 -23.40
C ARG A 428 27.01 -44.45 -24.28
N ARG A 429 27.34 -43.99 -25.49
CA ARG A 429 28.24 -44.70 -26.40
C ARG A 429 29.66 -44.79 -25.84
N LEU A 430 30.19 -43.70 -25.28
CA LEU A 430 31.51 -43.69 -24.63
C LEU A 430 31.57 -44.63 -23.42
N ASN A 431 30.52 -44.64 -22.59
CA ASN A 431 30.43 -45.53 -21.44
C ASN A 431 30.32 -47.01 -21.86
N LYS A 432 29.55 -47.31 -22.92
CA LYS A 432 29.46 -48.67 -23.49
C LYS A 432 30.80 -49.14 -24.06
N ASN A 433 31.51 -48.27 -24.78
CA ASN A 433 32.83 -48.60 -25.32
C ASN A 433 33.87 -48.82 -24.21
N ARG A 434 33.84 -48.02 -23.12
CA ARG A 434 34.70 -48.24 -21.95
C ARG A 434 34.41 -49.58 -21.24
N GLN A 435 33.14 -49.98 -21.16
CA GLN A 435 32.79 -51.30 -20.63
C GLN A 435 33.27 -52.44 -21.53
N GLN A 436 33.20 -52.29 -22.85
CA GLN A 436 33.69 -53.30 -23.79
C GLN A 436 35.22 -53.43 -23.81
N MET A 437 35.96 -52.33 -23.62
CA MET A 437 37.43 -52.36 -23.52
C MET A 437 37.97 -52.89 -22.19
N ASN A 438 37.11 -53.05 -21.18
CA ASN A 438 37.45 -53.57 -19.86
C ASN A 438 36.93 -55.01 -19.63
N LEU A 439 36.41 -55.68 -20.66
CA LEU A 439 36.11 -57.11 -20.61
C LEU A 439 37.42 -57.88 -20.87
N PRO A 440 37.77 -58.90 -20.05
CA PRO A 440 38.91 -59.76 -20.35
C PRO A 440 38.70 -60.42 -21.71
N LEU A 441 39.76 -60.53 -22.51
CA LEU A 441 39.75 -61.41 -23.67
C LEU A 441 39.60 -62.84 -23.13
N GLU A 442 38.48 -63.50 -23.44
CA GLU A 442 38.34 -64.93 -23.21
C GLU A 442 39.30 -65.67 -24.15
N ASP A 443 40.13 -66.54 -23.54
CA ASP A 443 41.15 -67.39 -24.19
C ASP A 443 40.57 -68.42 -25.17
#